data_AF-A0A8J6MWA1-F1
#
_entry.id   AF-A0A8J6MWA1-F1
#
_cell.length_a   1.000
_cell.length_b   1.000
_cell.length_c   1.000
_cell.angle_alpha   90.00
_cell.angle_beta   90.00
_cell.angle_gamma   90.00
#
_symmetry.space_group_name_H-M   'P 1'
#
loop_
_entity.id
_entity.type
_entity.pdbx_description
1 polymer ?
#
loop_
_entity_poly.entity_id
_entity_poly.type
_entity_poly.pdbx_seq_one_letter_code
_entity_poly.pdbx_strand_id
1 'polypeptide(L)' 'MRIAGDLCRSKAKEFVMLGYEHVTHEDIWNCISARYKNNGLPRLHSMVNDILSLKATQFMNWMTMQAFKGFLSD' A
#
# COMPACT_ATOMS: atom_id res chain seq x y z
N MET A 1 -14.97 1.38 -7.20
CA MET A 1 -13.97 2.01 -6.29
C MET A 1 -12.93 2.83 -7.08
N ARG A 2 -13.32 3.87 -7.84
CA ARG A 2 -12.37 4.66 -8.65
C ARG A 2 -11.43 5.52 -7.80
N ILE A 3 -11.95 6.11 -6.73
CA ILE A 3 -11.22 7.03 -5.83
C ILE A 3 -10.01 6.34 -5.20
N ALA A 4 -10.16 5.12 -4.68
CA ALA A 4 -9.05 4.39 -4.05
C ALA A 4 -7.89 4.16 -5.03
N GLY A 5 -8.18 3.76 -6.26
CA GLY A 5 -7.16 3.58 -7.30
C GLY A 5 -6.45 4.88 -7.68
N ASP A 6 -7.17 5.99 -7.77
CA ASP A 6 -6.58 7.32 -8.03
C ASP A 6 -5.64 7.75 -6.89
N LEU A 7 -6.05 7.52 -5.64
CA LEU A 7 -5.22 7.82 -4.47
C LEU A 7 -3.97 6.94 -4.40
N CYS A 8 -4.10 5.64 -4.68
CA CYS A 8 -2.95 4.73 -4.75
C CYS A 8 -1.95 5.17 -5.83
N ARG A 9 -2.42 5.62 -7.00
CA ARG A 9 -1.55 6.19 -8.05
C ARG A 9 -0.84 7.46 -7.58
N SER A 10 -1.55 8.35 -6.91
CA SER A 10 -0.95 9.58 -6.36
C SER A 10 0.12 9.25 -5.32
N LYS A 11 -0.14 8.32 -4.41
CA LYS A 11 0.79 7.92 -3.36
C LYS A 11 2.00 7.17 -3.91
N ALA A 12 1.82 6.31 -4.92
CA ALA A 12 2.94 5.66 -5.59
C ALA A 12 3.89 6.69 -6.24
N LYS A 13 3.33 7.71 -6.92
CA LYS A 13 4.13 8.81 -7.48
C LYS A 13 4.89 9.59 -6.41
N GLU A 14 4.25 9.86 -5.27
CA GLU A 14 4.92 10.50 -4.12
C GLU A 14 6.11 9.67 -3.64
N PHE A 15 5.97 8.35 -3.51
CA PHE A 15 7.08 7.49 -3.08
C PHE A 15 8.22 7.46 -4.10
N VAL A 16 7.90 7.42 -5.40
CA VAL A 16 8.90 7.57 -6.47
C VAL A 16 9.64 8.91 -6.37
N MET A 17 8.93 10.01 -6.10
CA MET A 17 9.55 11.33 -5.91
C MET A 17 10.47 11.39 -4.67
N LEU A 18 10.21 10.56 -3.67
CA LEU A 18 11.04 10.41 -2.47
C LEU A 18 12.24 9.45 -2.66
N GLY A 19 12.43 8.89 -3.86
CA GLY A 19 13.54 8.00 -4.20
C GLY A 19 13.25 6.51 -3.99
N TYR A 20 11.99 6.13 -3.70
CA TYR A 20 11.57 4.73 -3.70
C TYR A 20 11.21 4.31 -5.12
N GLU A 21 12.21 3.80 -5.85
CA GLU A 21 12.06 3.37 -7.23
C GLU A 21 11.10 2.17 -7.35
N HIS A 22 10.46 2.03 -8.51
CA HIS A 22 9.58 0.91 -8.89
C HIS A 22 8.31 0.68 -8.04
N VAL A 23 7.91 1.61 -7.17
CA VAL A 23 6.65 1.50 -6.43
C VAL A 23 5.45 1.61 -7.38
N THR A 24 4.58 0.59 -7.37
CA THR A 24 3.34 0.61 -8.15
C THR A 24 2.13 0.95 -7.28
N HIS A 25 1.06 1.42 -7.91
CA HIS A 25 -0.21 1.66 -7.22
C HIS A 25 -0.88 0.36 -6.72
N GLU A 26 -0.58 -0.77 -7.34
CA GLU A 26 -1.01 -2.09 -6.88
C GLU A 26 -0.30 -2.48 -5.58
N ASP A 27 1.00 -2.20 -5.46
CA ASP A 27 1.74 -2.42 -4.21
C ASP A 27 1.15 -1.61 -3.05
N ILE A 28 0.82 -0.34 -3.30
CA ILE A 28 0.14 0.52 -2.32
C ILE A 28 -1.19 -0.10 -1.90
N TRP A 29 -2.01 -0.53 -2.86
CA TRP A 29 -3.30 -1.15 -2.56
C TRP A 29 -3.15 -2.46 -1.79
N ASN A 30 -2.19 -3.31 -2.16
CA ASN A 30 -1.91 -4.57 -1.47
C ASN A 30 -1.47 -4.34 -0.03
N CYS A 31 -0.62 -3.33 0.21
CA CYS A 31 -0.18 -2.95 1.55
C CYS A 31 -1.35 -2.47 2.43
N ILE A 32 -2.23 -1.62 1.89
CA ILE A 32 -3.39 -1.09 2.62
C ILE A 32 -4.45 -2.18 2.85
N SER A 33 -4.82 -2.91 1.80
CA SER A 33 -5.86 -3.96 1.87
C SER A 33 -5.46 -5.14 2.76
N ALA A 34 -4.17 -5.41 2.94
CA ALA A 34 -3.68 -6.40 3.90
C ALA A 34 -4.18 -6.12 5.34
N ARG A 35 -4.43 -4.85 5.69
CA ARG A 35 -4.95 -4.46 7.01
C ARG A 35 -6.43 -4.82 7.19
N TYR A 36 -7.15 -5.03 6.10
CA TYR A 36 -8.60 -5.27 6.09
C TYR A 36 -8.96 -6.74 5.94
N LYS A 37 -7.98 -7.63 5.65
CA LYS A 37 -8.22 -9.07 5.42
C LYS A 37 -9.04 -9.75 6.51
N ASN A 38 -8.86 -9.35 7.77
CA ASN A 38 -9.56 -9.97 8.91
C ASN A 38 -10.74 -9.12 9.45
N ASN A 39 -10.81 -7.84 9.07
CA ASN A 39 -11.72 -6.87 9.70
C ASN A 39 -12.83 -6.37 8.76
N GLY A 40 -12.82 -6.81 7.49
CA GLY A 40 -13.75 -6.35 6.46
C GLY A 40 -13.37 -4.99 5.88
N LEU A 41 -14.12 -4.55 4.87
CA LEU A 41 -13.87 -3.28 4.20
C LEU A 41 -14.16 -2.09 5.14
N PRO A 42 -13.23 -1.14 5.28
CA PRO A 42 -13.44 0.04 6.11
C PRO A 42 -14.43 1.02 5.45
N ARG A 43 -14.82 2.05 6.21
CA ARG A 43 -15.51 3.21 5.65
C ARG A 43 -14.59 3.98 4.70
N LEU A 44 -15.18 4.68 3.72
CA LEU A 44 -14.44 5.42 2.69
C LEU A 44 -13.41 6.40 3.29
N HIS A 45 -13.81 7.20 4.28
CA HIS A 45 -12.89 8.18 4.89
C HIS A 45 -11.70 7.52 5.58
N SER A 46 -11.88 6.35 6.20
CA SER A 46 -10.80 5.59 6.83
C SER A 46 -9.83 5.07 5.78
N MET A 47 -10.34 4.52 4.67
CA MET A 47 -9.52 4.06 3.55
C MET A 47 -8.72 5.22 2.91
N VAL A 48 -9.35 6.37 2.71
CA VAL A 48 -8.68 7.57 2.19
C VAL A 48 -7.56 8.01 3.14
N ASN A 49 -7.84 8.08 4.44
CA ASN A 49 -6.86 8.41 5.46
C ASN A 49 -5.70 7.41 5.46
N ASP A 50 -5.98 6.11 5.41
CA ASP A 50 -4.96 5.07 5.44
C ASP A 50 -4.04 5.14 4.21
N ILE A 51 -4.58 5.44 3.03
CA ILE A 51 -3.77 5.62 1.81
C ILE A 51 -2.92 6.90 1.92
N LEU A 52 -3.52 8.03 2.28
CA LEU A 52 -2.83 9.32 2.28
C LEU A 52 -1.81 9.48 3.42
N SER A 53 -2.04 8.81 4.55
CA SER A 53 -1.13 8.80 5.71
C SER A 53 -0.08 7.70 5.66
N LEU A 54 -0.09 6.84 4.64
CA LEU A 54 0.89 5.77 4.48
C LEU A 54 2.31 6.35 4.40
N LYS A 55 3.16 5.95 5.34
CA LYS A 55 4.58 6.33 5.38
C LYS A 55 5.41 5.36 4.55
N ALA A 56 6.41 5.88 3.84
CA ALA A 56 7.31 5.04 3.05
C ALA A 56 8.03 3.97 3.89
N THR A 57 8.43 4.27 5.13
CA THR A 57 9.01 3.28 6.05
C THR A 57 8.07 2.12 6.36
N GLN A 58 6.78 2.41 6.57
CA GLN A 58 5.78 1.36 6.80
C GLN A 58 5.58 0.50 5.55
N PHE A 59 5.55 1.14 4.38
CA PHE A 59 5.43 0.45 3.10
C PHE A 59 6.63 -0.46 2.82
N MET A 60 7.85 0.02 3.03
CA MET A 60 9.07 -0.77 2.83
C MET A 60 9.13 -1.96 3.80
N ASN A 61 8.78 -1.77 5.07
CA ASN A 61 8.70 -2.88 6.02
C ASN A 61 7.71 -3.95 5.53
N TRP A 62 6.56 -3.53 5.00
CA TRP A 62 5.58 -4.45 4.44
C TRP A 62 6.13 -5.19 3.21
N MET A 63 6.75 -4.49 2.26
CA MET A 63 7.38 -5.09 1.06
C MET A 63 8.43 -6.15 1.44
N THR A 64 9.32 -5.81 2.37
CA THR A 64 10.33 -6.74 2.88
C THR A 64 9.71 -8.00 3.46
N MET A 65 8.66 -7.87 4.29
CA MET A 65 7.93 -9.03 4.83
C MET A 65 7.28 -9.88 3.74
N GLN A 66 6.74 -9.25 2.69
CA GLN A 66 6.12 -9.97 1.59
C GLN A 66 7.14 -10.71 0.73
N ALA A 67 8.32 -10.13 0.50
CA ALA A 67 9.42 -10.82 -0.16
C ALA A 67 9.83 -12.08 0.61
N PHE A 68 9.99 -11.99 1.94
CA PHE A 68 10.30 -13.16 2.78
C PHE A 68 9.22 -14.23 2.75
N LYS A 69 7.93 -13.85 2.72
CA LYS A 69 6.84 -14.84 2.56
C LYS A 69 6.88 -15.53 1.20
N GLY A 70 7.23 -14.81 0.14
CA GLY A 70 7.45 -15.39 -1.19
C GLY A 70 8.57 -16.42 -1.16
N PHE A 71 9.74 -16.07 -0.60
CA PHE A 71 10.88 -16.98 -0.46
C PHE A 71 10.62 -18.23 0.40
N LEU A 72 9.69 -18.17 1.37
CA LEU A 72 9.33 -19.32 2.21
C LEU A 72 8.23 -20.20 1.59
N SER A 73 7.68 -19.79 0.45
CA SER A 73 6.61 -20.53 -0.25
C SER A 73 7.12 -21.29 -1.50
N ASP A 74 8.42 -21.19 -1.80
CA ASP A 74 9.17 -21.95 -2.81
C ASP A 74 10.09 -22.99 -2.13
#